data_AF-A0A1U7CXJ7-F1
#
_entry.id   AF-A0A1U7CXJ7-F1
#
_cell.length_a   1.000
_cell.length_b   1.000
_cell.length_c   1.000
_cell.angle_alpha   90.00
_cell.angle_beta   90.00
_cell.angle_gamma   90.00
#
_symmetry.space_group_name_H-M   'P 1'
#
loop_
_entity.id
_entity.type
_entity.pdbx_description
1 polymer ?
#
loop_
_entity_poly.entity_id
_entity_poly.type
_entity_poly.pdbx_seq_one_letter_code
_entity_poly.pdbx_strand_id
1 'polypeptide(L)' 'MSTVYRLIDAQGREMAKGDTISYFRGLAADLPPGRYSVEEVETDGLGYAHNSRRWGSLMRFDDGSVVVDPEIDK' A
#
# COMPACT_ATOMS: atom_id res chain seq x y z
N MET A 1 -11.64 5.85 15.33
CA MET A 1 -10.52 5.17 14.64
C MET A 1 -10.85 5.19 13.16
N SER A 2 -9.91 5.61 12.32
CA SER A 2 -10.04 5.49 10.88
C SER A 2 -8.88 4.67 10.32
N THR A 3 -9.17 3.97 9.24
CA THR A 3 -8.19 3.19 8.49
C THR A 3 -7.67 4.03 7.34
N VAL A 4 -6.35 4.09 7.22
CA VAL A 4 -5.64 4.63 6.06
C VAL A 4 -4.64 3.59 5.60
N TYR A 5 -4.23 3.66 4.35
CA TYR A 5 -3.21 2.78 3.82
C TYR A 5 -1.96 3.57 3.44
N ARG A 6 -0.83 2.87 3.39
CA ARG A 6 0.42 3.42 2.86
C ARG A 6 1.11 2.44 1.92
N LEU A 7 1.74 2.98 0.89
CA LEU A 7 2.54 2.24 -0.08
C LEU A 7 4.01 2.34 0.32
N ILE A 8 4.65 1.19 0.50
CA ILE A 8 6.04 1.08 0.94
C ILE A 8 6.87 0.45 -0.19
N ASP A 9 8.01 1.05 -0.53
CA ASP A 9 8.94 0.48 -1.52
C ASP A 9 9.79 -0.67 -0.95
N ALA A 10 10.58 -1.30 -1.81
CA ALA A 10 11.46 -2.42 -1.44
C ALA A 10 12.57 -2.03 -0.44
N GLN A 11 12.84 -0.73 -0.26
CA GLN A 11 13.79 -0.22 0.73
C GLN A 11 13.11 0.16 2.05
N GLY A 12 11.81 -0.06 2.18
CA GLY A 12 11.04 0.28 3.38
C GLY A 12 10.64 1.75 3.46
N ARG A 13 10.74 2.52 2.37
CA ARG A 13 10.36 3.94 2.34
C ARG A 13 8.88 4.08 2.01
N GLU A 14 8.21 4.96 2.73
CA GLU A 14 6.84 5.36 2.42
C GLU A 14 6.81 6.23 1.16
N MET A 15 6.11 5.76 0.14
CA MET A 15 5.98 6.42 -1.15
C MET A 15 4.69 7.23 -1.25
N ALA A 16 3.63 6.77 -0.59
CA ALA A 16 2.33 7.44 -0.59
C ALA A 16 1.44 6.96 0.56
N LYS A 17 0.48 7.82 0.93
CA LYS A 17 -0.63 7.51 1.84
C LYS A 17 -1.95 7.73 1.11
N GLY A 18 -2.96 6.90 1.38
CA GLY A 18 -4.27 7.02 0.75
C GLY A 18 -5.32 6.13 1.39
N ASP A 19 -6.59 6.40 1.08
CA ASP A 19 -7.72 5.76 1.77
C ASP A 19 -8.21 4.50 1.05
N THR A 20 -7.72 4.22 -0.17
CA THR A 20 -8.14 3.06 -0.96
C THR A 20 -6.98 2.39 -1.69
N ILE A 21 -7.10 1.08 -1.90
CA ILE A 21 -6.13 0.31 -2.68
C ILE A 21 -6.16 0.70 -4.17
N SER A 22 -7.32 1.09 -4.69
CA SER A 22 -7.49 1.55 -6.07
C SER A 22 -6.64 2.78 -6.39
N TYR A 23 -6.47 3.69 -5.42
CA TYR A 23 -5.56 4.83 -5.55
C TYR A 23 -4.12 4.39 -5.81
N PHE A 24 -3.61 3.42 -5.04
CA PHE A 24 -2.26 2.90 -5.25
C PHE A 24 -2.09 2.11 -6.54
N ARG A 25 -3.14 1.42 -6.99
CA ARG A 25 -3.13 0.77 -8.31
C ARG A 25 -2.93 1.79 -9.42
N GLY A 26 -3.59 2.95 -9.33
CA GLY A 26 -3.38 4.06 -10.25
C GLY A 26 -1.97 4.63 -10.16
N LEU A 27 -1.50 4.93 -8.94
CA LEU A 27 -0.15 5.46 -8.71
C LEU A 27 0.95 4.54 -9.25
N ALA A 28 0.78 3.22 -9.12
CA ALA A 28 1.77 2.25 -9.58
C ALA A 28 2.02 2.24 -11.10
N ALA A 29 1.13 2.84 -11.90
CA ALA A 29 1.37 3.01 -13.33
C ALA A 29 2.62 3.88 -13.60
N ASP A 30 2.87 4.87 -12.73
CA ASP A 30 3.96 5.84 -12.82
C ASP A 30 5.22 5.43 -12.02
N LEU A 31 5.16 4.31 -11.30
CA LEU A 31 6.28 3.81 -10.51
C LEU A 31 7.16 2.86 -11.33
N PRO A 32 8.47 2.74 -11.00
CA PRO A 32 9.33 1.73 -11.59
C PRO A 32 8.76 0.31 -11.39
N PRO A 33 9.00 -0.63 -12.33
CA PRO A 33 8.74 -2.04 -12.12
C PRO A 33 9.37 -2.55 -10.82
N GLY A 34 8.62 -3.37 -10.10
CA GLY A 34 9.02 -3.87 -8.78
C GLY A 34 7.85 -4.18 -7.86
N ARG A 35 8.21 -4.71 -6.69
CA ARG A 35 7.27 -5.03 -5.62
C ARG A 35 7.17 -3.89 -4.63
N TYR A 36 5.94 -3.56 -4.27
CA TYR A 36 5.60 -2.61 -3.22
C TYR A 36 4.75 -3.33 -2.18
N SER A 37 4.97 -3.02 -0.90
CA SER A 37 4.10 -3.48 0.17
C SER A 37 3.01 -2.44 0.42
N VAL A 38 1.81 -2.91 0.70
CA VAL A 38 0.73 -2.03 1.18
C VAL A 38 0.46 -2.38 2.63
N GLU A 39 0.49 -1.37 3.47
CA GLU A 39 0.18 -1.50 4.88
C GLU A 39 -1.13 -0.78 5.20
N GLU A 40 -1.94 -1.43 6.01
CA GLU A 40 -3.11 -0.83 6.65
C GLU A 40 -2.65 -0.21 7.98
N VAL A 41 -2.99 1.06 8.16
CA VAL A 41 -2.64 1.84 9.35
C VAL A 41 -3.94 2.25 10.02
N GLU A 42 -4.15 1.77 11.23
CA GLU A 42 -5.24 2.22 12.09
C GLU A 42 -4.78 3.48 12.82
N THR A 43 -5.59 4.52 12.75
CA THR A 43 -5.35 5.77 13.47
C THR A 43 -6.32 5.94 14.63
N ASP A 44 -5.84 6.57 15.70
CA ASP A 44 -6.65 6.90 16.87
C ASP A 44 -7.67 8.02 16.58
N GLY A 45 -8.44 8.42 17.60
CA GLY A 45 -9.42 9.51 17.45
C GLY A 45 -8.81 10.89 17.16
N LEU A 46 -7.49 11.04 17.27
CA LEU A 46 -6.74 12.27 16.99
C LEU A 46 -5.99 12.19 15.64
N GLY A 47 -6.08 11.05 14.94
CA GLY A 47 -5.46 10.84 13.64
C GLY A 47 -4.00 10.37 13.69
N TYR A 48 -3.48 10.04 14.87
CA TYR A 48 -2.13 9.47 15.01
C TYR A 48 -2.15 7.96 14.73
N ALA A 49 -1.08 7.45 14.13
CA ALA A 49 -0.91 6.02 13.90
C ALA A 49 -0.91 5.28 15.25
N HIS A 50 -1.85 4.37 15.41
CA HIS A 50 -2.02 3.56 16.62
C HIS A 50 -1.54 2.13 16.39
N ASN A 51 -1.81 1.58 15.21
CA ASN A 51 -1.44 0.23 14.81
C ASN A 51 -1.20 0.17 13.30
N SER A 52 -0.37 -0.76 12.85
CA SER A 52 -0.17 -1.02 11.42
C SER A 52 0.04 -2.50 11.16
N ARG A 53 -0.60 -3.01 10.11
CA ARG A 53 -0.40 -4.38 9.63
C ARG A 53 -0.16 -4.39 8.13
N ARG A 54 0.48 -5.44 7.65
CA ARG A 54 0.58 -5.66 6.21
C ARG A 54 -0.79 -6.02 5.68
N TRP A 55 -1.26 -5.27 4.69
CA TRP A 55 -2.50 -5.56 3.98
C TRP A 55 -2.25 -6.49 2.79
N GLY A 56 -1.11 -6.33 2.13
CA GLY A 56 -0.76 -7.11 0.94
C GLY A 56 0.39 -6.49 0.16
N SER A 57 0.43 -6.77 -1.13
CA SER A 57 1.44 -6.22 -2.03
C SER A 57 0.87 -5.79 -3.38
N LEU A 58 1.61 -4.89 -4.02
CA LEU A 58 1.38 -4.47 -5.39
C LEU A 58 2.64 -4.80 -6.20
N MET A 59 2.47 -5.43 -7.35
CA MET A 59 3.53 -5.72 -8.30
C MET A 59 3.32 -4.94 -9.58
N ARG A 60 4.31 -4.10 -9.94
CA ARG A 60 4.41 -3.46 -11.25
C ARG A 60 5.38 -4.25 -12.10
N PHE A 61 4.91 -4.81 -13.22
CA PHE A 61 5.74 -5.56 -14.17
C PHE A 61 6.32 -4.64 -15.23
N ASP A 62 7.35 -5.06 -15.97
CA ASP A 62 7.96 -4.24 -17.03
C ASP A 62 6.99 -3.89 -18.16
N ASP A 63 5.99 -4.72 -18.42
CA ASP A 63 5.02 -4.58 -19.52
C ASP A 63 3.93 -3.52 -19.30
N GLY A 64 3.91 -2.85 -18.15
CA GLY A 64 2.84 -1.91 -17.80
C GLY A 64 1.86 -2.43 -16.77
N SER A 65 1.76 -3.75 -16.62
CA SER A 65 0.70 -4.36 -15.81
C SER A 65 0.94 -4.19 -14.31
N VAL A 66 -0.17 -4.05 -13.59
CA VAL A 66 -0.21 -3.95 -12.13
C VAL A 66 -1.10 -5.04 -11.56
N VAL A 67 -0.50 -5.89 -10.72
CA VAL A 67 -1.20 -6.92 -9.94
C VAL A 67 -1.23 -6.50 -8.48
N VAL A 68 -2.40 -6.66 -7.86
CA VAL A 68 -2.60 -6.43 -6.43
C VAL A 68 -2.88 -7.78 -5.78
N ASP A 69 -2.17 -8.07 -4.70
CA ASP A 69 -2.21 -9.34 -3.98
C ASP A 69 -2.47 -9.07 -2.49
N PRO A 70 -3.72 -9.17 -2.01
CA PRO A 70 -4.04 -9.01 -0.60
C PRO A 70 -3.54 -10.19 0.22
N GLU A 71 -2.97 -9.91 1.40
CA GLU A 71 -2.62 -10.93 2.39
C GLU A 71 -3.90 -11.34 3.11
N ILE A 72 -4.60 -12.34 2.55
CA ILE A 72 -5.77 -12.93 3.20
C ILE A 72 -5.25 -13.91 4.25
N ASP A 73 -5.35 -13.55 5.53
CA ASP A 73 -5.19 -14.49 6.63
C ASP A 73 -6.17 -15.66 6.39
N LYS A 74 -5.64 -16.87 6.28
CA LYS A 74 -6.41 -18.11 6.08
C LYS A 74 -7.23 -18.48 7.31
#